data_AF-A0A8J8FNR9-F1
#
_entry.id   AF-A0A8J8FNR9-F1
#
_cell.length_a   1.000
_cell.length_b   1.000
_cell.length_c   1.000
_cell.angle_alpha   90.00
_cell.angle_beta   90.00
_cell.angle_gamma   90.00
#
_symmetry.space_group_name_H-M   'P 1'
#
loop_
_entity.id
_entity.type
_entity.pdbx_description
1 polymer ?
#
loop_
_entity_poly.entity_id
_entity_poly.type
_entity_poly.pdbx_seq_one_letter_code
_entity_poly.pdbx_strand_id
1 'polypeptide(L)'
;MHQQLVIDKITGILEATESSYDEKLTAMLDKAKRIFISGAGRSKLVGNFFAMRLVHSGYDVSVVGEIVTPSIQAGDLLIIIS
;
A
#
# COMPACT_ATOMS: atom_id res chain seq x y z
N MET A 1 -26.57 -7.22 -12.37
CA MET A 1 -26.04 -6.32 -13.41
C MET A 1 -24.83 -5.51 -12.93
N HIS A 2 -24.89 -4.77 -11.82
CA HIS A 2 -23.75 -3.96 -11.33
C HIS A 2 -22.54 -4.77 -10.83
N GLN A 3 -22.75 -5.94 -10.21
CA GLN A 3 -21.65 -6.80 -9.77
C GLN A 3 -20.75 -7.24 -10.93
N GLN A 4 -21.36 -7.65 -12.05
CA GLN A 4 -20.62 -8.09 -13.24
C GLN A 4 -19.75 -6.96 -13.79
N LEU A 5 -20.30 -5.75 -13.87
CA LEU A 5 -19.55 -4.56 -14.28
C LEU A 5 -18.31 -4.31 -13.41
N VAL A 6 -18.43 -4.48 -12.07
CA VAL A 6 -17.29 -4.29 -11.16
C VAL A 6 -16.22 -5.36 -11.39
N ILE A 7 -16.63 -6.63 -11.51
CA ILE A 7 -15.71 -7.74 -11.77
C ILE A 7 -14.97 -7.51 -13.09
N ASP A 8 -15.69 -7.20 -14.17
CA ASP A 8 -15.09 -6.98 -15.49
C ASP A 8 -14.08 -5.82 -15.47
N LYS A 9 -14.37 -4.75 -14.72
CA LYS A 9 -13.44 -3.61 -14.55
C LYS A 9 -12.19 -4.00 -13.76
N ILE A 10 -12.33 -4.76 -12.68
CA ILE A 10 -11.18 -5.22 -11.88
C ILE A 10 -10.31 -6.15 -12.74
N THR A 11 -10.91 -7.10 -13.45
CA THR A 11 -10.19 -8.02 -14.36
C THR A 11 -9.40 -7.25 -15.41
N GLY A 12 -10.02 -6.29 -16.10
CA GLY A 12 -9.32 -5.50 -17.12
C GLY A 12 -8.16 -4.66 -16.56
N ILE A 13 -8.26 -4.16 -15.32
CA ILE A 13 -7.16 -3.45 -14.66
C ILE A 13 -6.02 -4.41 -14.33
N LEU A 14 -6.33 -5.61 -13.82
CA LEU A 14 -5.33 -6.63 -13.49
C LEU A 14 -4.59 -7.12 -14.73
N GLU A 15 -5.29 -7.33 -15.86
CA GLU A 15 -4.68 -7.72 -17.13
C GLU A 15 -3.75 -6.65 -17.71
N ALA A 16 -4.07 -5.37 -17.50
CA ALA A 16 -3.24 -4.25 -17.94
C ALA A 16 -2.08 -3.94 -17.00
N THR A 17 -2.04 -4.55 -15.81
CA THR A 17 -1.00 -4.31 -14.80
C THR A 17 0.19 -5.24 -15.05
N GLU A 18 1.40 -4.69 -15.09
CA GLU A 18 2.61 -5.49 -15.30
C GLU A 18 2.81 -6.47 -14.14
N SER A 19 2.98 -7.76 -14.46
CA SER A 19 3.13 -8.84 -13.49
C SER A 19 4.46 -8.85 -12.73
N SER A 20 5.31 -7.83 -12.91
CA SER A 20 6.57 -7.69 -12.18
C SER A 20 6.47 -6.67 -11.04
N TYR A 21 5.35 -5.94 -10.93
CA TYR A 21 5.20 -4.90 -9.93
C TYR A 21 5.05 -5.42 -8.51
N ASP A 22 4.47 -6.61 -8.34
CA ASP A 22 4.39 -7.29 -7.05
C ASP A 22 5.78 -7.69 -6.52
N GLU A 23 6.64 -8.24 -7.38
CA GLU A 23 8.03 -8.56 -7.02
C GLU A 23 8.82 -7.30 -6.69
N LYS A 24 8.70 -6.25 -7.52
CA LYS A 24 9.36 -4.96 -7.28
C LYS A 24 8.91 -4.33 -5.96
N LEU A 25 7.61 -4.33 -5.68
CA LEU A 25 7.05 -3.78 -4.45
C LEU A 25 7.53 -4.59 -3.23
N THR A 26 7.46 -5.92 -3.30
CA THR A 26 7.95 -6.81 -2.23
C THR A 26 9.42 -6.54 -1.94
N ALA A 27 10.27 -6.44 -2.96
CA ALA A 27 11.69 -6.14 -2.79
C ALA A 27 11.94 -4.74 -2.19
N MET A 28 11.06 -3.76 -2.43
CA MET A 28 11.15 -2.44 -1.79
C MET A 28 10.73 -2.50 -0.32
N LEU A 29 9.68 -3.27 0.00
CA LEU A 29 9.21 -3.48 1.37
C LEU A 29 10.28 -4.19 2.22
N ASP A 30 10.87 -5.27 1.70
CA ASP A 30 11.90 -6.06 2.40
C ASP A 30 13.19 -5.29 2.68
N LYS A 31 13.52 -4.31 1.82
CA LYS A 31 14.72 -3.47 1.97
C LYS A 31 14.49 -2.26 2.88
N ALA A 32 13.24 -1.88 3.12
CA ALA A 32 12.90 -0.70 3.89
C ALA A 32 13.19 -0.94 5.38
N LYS A 33 13.77 0.05 6.05
CA LYS A 33 13.88 0.01 7.53
C LYS A 33 12.51 0.11 8.18
N ARG A 34 11.69 1.02 7.68
CA ARG A 34 10.30 1.27 8.09
C ARG A 34 9.50 1.71 6.88
N ILE A 35 8.20 1.48 6.91
CA ILE A 35 7.28 1.77 5.81
C ILE A 35 6.27 2.82 6.27
N PHE A 36 6.08 3.86 5.47
CA PHE A 36 5.11 4.90 5.70
C PHE A 36 4.04 4.82 4.62
N ILE A 37 2.77 4.77 5.02
CA ILE A 37 1.63 4.77 4.09
C ILE A 37 0.89 6.10 4.19
N SER A 38 0.62 6.70 3.04
CA SER A 38 -0.15 7.94 2.91
C SER A 38 -1.22 7.83 1.84
N GLY A 39 -2.26 8.64 1.97
CA GLY A 39 -3.39 8.72 1.05
C GLY A 39 -4.48 9.62 1.62
N ALA A 40 -5.48 9.93 0.81
CA ALA A 40 -6.62 10.76 1.21
C ALA A 40 -7.95 10.06 0.93
N GLY A 41 -8.99 10.41 1.70
CA GLY A 41 -10.35 9.89 1.51
C GLY A 41 -10.43 8.36 1.50
N ARG A 42 -11.02 7.78 0.44
CA ARG A 42 -11.17 6.33 0.27
C ARG A 42 -9.82 5.62 0.07
N SER A 43 -8.86 6.28 -0.57
CA SER A 43 -7.50 5.74 -0.74
C SER A 43 -6.78 5.60 0.60
N LYS A 44 -7.04 6.51 1.56
CA LYS A 44 -6.55 6.34 2.95
C LYS A 44 -7.12 5.09 3.61
N LEU A 45 -8.40 4.76 3.39
CA LEU A 45 -9.00 3.55 3.95
C LEU A 45 -8.34 2.27 3.40
N VAL A 46 -8.07 2.23 2.09
CA VAL A 46 -7.33 1.13 1.45
C VAL A 46 -5.90 1.06 1.99
N GLY A 47 -5.22 2.21 2.13
CA GLY A 47 -3.89 2.30 2.72
C GLY A 47 -3.84 1.82 4.16
N ASN A 48 -4.83 2.14 4.98
CA ASN A 48 -4.91 1.66 6.36
C ASN A 48 -5.09 0.14 6.43
N PHE A 49 -5.93 -0.44 5.57
CA PHE A 49 -6.05 -1.89 5.45
C PHE A 49 -4.71 -2.54 5.07
N PHE A 50 -4.01 -1.97 4.09
CA PHE A 50 -2.71 -2.46 3.66
C PHE A 50 -1.66 -2.34 4.77
N ALA A 51 -1.60 -1.21 5.46
CA ALA A 51 -0.73 -0.98 6.61
C ALA A 51 -0.92 -2.03 7.70
N MET A 52 -2.17 -2.32 8.07
CA MET A 52 -2.49 -3.36 9.06
C MET A 52 -2.00 -4.73 8.62
N ARG A 53 -2.12 -5.09 7.34
CA ARG A 53 -1.61 -6.36 6.82
C ARG A 53 -0.10 -6.43 6.88
N LEU A 54 0.61 -5.37 6.51
CA LEU A 54 2.07 -5.32 6.62
C LEU A 54 2.54 -5.47 8.08
N VAL A 55 1.90 -4.79 9.03
CA VAL A 55 2.20 -4.98 10.47
C VAL A 55 2.01 -6.44 10.89
N HIS A 56 0.92 -7.08 10.47
CA HIS A 56 0.70 -8.50 10.77
C HIS A 56 1.72 -9.44 10.11
N SER A 57 2.31 -9.02 9.00
CA SER A 57 3.41 -9.72 8.32
C SER A 57 4.79 -9.43 8.93
N GLY A 58 4.88 -8.61 9.98
CA GLY A 58 6.12 -8.33 10.72
C GLY A 58 6.88 -7.08 10.28
N TYR A 59 6.32 -6.27 9.38
CA TYR A 59 6.95 -5.01 8.96
C TYR A 59 6.70 -3.89 9.98
N ASP A 60 7.69 -3.00 10.16
CA ASP A 60 7.51 -1.75 10.89
C ASP A 60 6.85 -0.70 9.98
N VAL A 61 5.61 -0.34 10.31
CA VAL A 61 4.75 0.47 9.44
C VAL A 61 4.09 1.60 10.22
N SER A 62 4.07 2.80 9.66
CA SER A 62 3.35 3.95 10.18
C SER A 62 2.44 4.58 9.13
N VAL A 63 1.32 5.15 9.54
CA VAL A 63 0.38 5.85 8.64
C VAL A 63 0.55 7.35 8.80
N VAL A 64 0.80 8.06 7.71
CA VAL A 64 1.02 9.51 7.73
C VAL A 64 -0.23 10.24 8.25
N GLY A 65 -0.02 11.11 9.24
CA GLY A 65 -1.07 11.92 9.87
C GLY A 65 -1.68 11.32 11.15
N GLU A 66 -1.27 10.11 11.56
CA GLU A 66 -1.63 9.55 12.87
C GLU A 66 -0.71 10.10 13.99
N ILE A 67 -1.23 10.18 15.22
CA ILE A 67 -0.55 10.84 16.36
C ILE A 67 0.78 10.17 16.71
N VAL A 68 0.86 8.85 16.54
CA VAL A 68 2.03 8.03 16.91
C VAL A 68 3.09 7.97 15.79
N THR A 69 2.84 8.61 14.65
CA THR A 69 3.71 8.49 13.48
C THR A 69 5.02 9.24 13.70
N PRO A 70 6.17 8.53 13.71
CA PRO A 70 7.47 9.15 13.94
C PRO A 70 7.95 9.91 12.69
N SER A 71 9.03 10.68 12.83
CA SER A 71 9.67 11.33 11.69
C SER A 71 10.32 10.29 10.74
N ILE A 72 10.05 10.44 9.44
CA ILE A 72 10.69 9.65 8.39
C ILE A 72 12.20 9.91 8.36
N GLN A 73 12.99 8.88 8.07
CA GLN A 73 14.44 8.91 8.05
C GLN A 73 14.99 8.30 6.75
N ALA A 74 16.28 8.50 6.50
CA ALA A 74 16.96 7.88 5.38
C ALA A 74 16.92 6.34 5.47
N GLY A 75 16.48 5.70 4.39
CA GLY A 75 16.31 4.24 4.31
C GLY A 75 14.92 3.75 4.68
N ASP A 76 13.99 4.63 5.05
CA ASP A 76 12.57 4.31 5.11
C ASP A 76 11.93 4.36 3.71
N LEU A 77 10.78 3.70 3.56
CA LEU A 77 9.98 3.70 2.34
C LEU A 77 8.68 4.48 2.55
N LEU A 78 8.34 5.39 1.64
CA LEU A 78 7.03 6.07 1.60
C LEU A 78 6.18 5.54 0.44
N ILE A 79 4.99 5.05 0.74
CA ILE A 79 3.99 4.58 -0.21
C ILE A 79 2.81 5.54 -0.19
N ILE A 80 2.48 6.11 -1.36
CA ILE A 80 1.36 7.04 -1.52
C ILE A 80 0.30 6.39 -2.39
N ILE A 81 -0.93 6.26 -1.88
CA ILE A 81 -2.09 5.78 -2.62
C ILE A 81 -2.95 6.97 -2.99
N SER A 82 -3.01 7.27 -4.29
CA SER A 82 -3.72 8.40 -4.89
C SER A 82 -4.61 7.98 -6.03
#